data_AF-A0A4R9BFL1-F1
#
_entry.id   AF-A0A4R9BFL1-F1
#
_cell.length_a   1.000
_cell.length_b   1.000
_cell.length_c   1.000
_cell.angle_alpha   90.00
_cell.angle_beta   90.00
_cell.angle_gamma   90.00
#
_symmetry.space_group_name_H-M   'P 1'
#
loop_
_entity.id
_entity.type
_entity.pdbx_description
1 polymer ?
#
loop_
_entity_poly.entity_id
_entity_poly.type
_entity_poly.pdbx_seq_one_letter_code
_entity_poly.pdbx_strand_id
1 'polypeptide(L)'
;MDQHEKKKIRDHIGEHIDVSNARLTNDETTFLRDFVDKYDEDYKGRTETRTTSRNGWSSDGKYTRQETVTDTFTDNIGIREDYEYKDDDGQNGSSSREVKDARGILNWFRDRT
;
A
#
# COMPACT_ATOMS: atom_id res chain seq x y z
N MET A 1 8.98 -16.16 19.34
CA MET A 1 7.69 -16.64 18.82
C MET A 1 7.88 -18.07 18.36
N ASP A 2 7.11 -18.99 18.93
CA ASP A 2 7.15 -20.40 18.57
C ASP A 2 6.51 -20.64 17.19
N GLN A 3 6.95 -21.68 16.47
CA GLN A 3 6.42 -21.98 15.13
C GLN A 3 4.92 -22.27 15.16
N HIS A 4 4.40 -22.83 16.26
CA HIS A 4 2.98 -23.10 16.44
C HIS A 4 2.16 -21.82 16.61
N GLU A 5 2.67 -20.86 17.39
CA GLU A 5 2.04 -19.54 17.55
C GLU A 5 2.05 -18.75 16.25
N LYS A 6 3.20 -18.75 15.55
CA LYS A 6 3.33 -18.09 14.25
C LYS A 6 2.32 -18.61 13.25
N LYS A 7 2.09 -19.94 13.22
CA LYS A 7 1.10 -20.55 12.34
C LYS A 7 -0.31 -20.04 12.65
N LYS A 8 -0.72 -20.04 13.93
CA LYS A 8 -2.05 -19.53 14.35
C LYS A 8 -2.25 -18.08 13.94
N ILE A 9 -1.24 -17.24 14.14
CA ILE A 9 -1.32 -15.82 13.77
C ILE A 9 -1.41 -15.68 12.24
N ARG A 10 -0.65 -16.48 11.50
CA ARG A 10 -0.74 -16.49 10.03
C ARG A 10 -2.11 -16.94 9.53
N ASP A 11 -2.70 -17.96 10.15
CA ASP A 11 -4.05 -18.42 9.81
C ASP A 11 -5.08 -17.31 10.05
N HIS A 12 -5.03 -16.64 11.22
CA HIS A 12 -5.86 -15.47 11.55
C HIS A 12 -5.71 -14.31 10.55
N ILE A 13 -4.48 -13.94 10.23
CA ILE A 13 -4.21 -12.90 9.21
C ILE A 13 -4.74 -13.35 7.84
N GLY A 14 -4.57 -14.62 7.51
CA GLY A 14 -4.98 -15.22 6.25
C GLY A 14 -6.50 -15.25 6.01
N GLU A 15 -7.31 -15.12 7.05
CA GLU A 15 -8.77 -14.94 6.92
C GLU A 15 -9.14 -13.59 6.29
N HIS A 16 -8.23 -12.61 6.36
CA HIS A 16 -8.48 -11.25 5.92
C HIS A 16 -7.62 -10.80 4.73
N ILE A 17 -6.35 -11.22 4.67
CA ILE A 17 -5.40 -10.81 3.62
C ILE A 17 -4.64 -12.01 3.05
N ASP A 18 -4.19 -11.90 1.80
CA ASP A 18 -3.44 -13.01 1.18
C ASP A 18 -2.03 -13.14 1.78
N VAL A 19 -1.83 -14.21 2.54
CA VAL A 19 -0.54 -14.63 3.16
C VAL A 19 0.06 -15.87 2.48
N SER A 20 -0.55 -16.35 1.41
CA SER A 20 -0.24 -17.63 0.76
C SER A 20 1.15 -17.59 0.12
N ASN A 21 1.49 -16.44 -0.49
CA ASN A 21 2.72 -16.24 -1.24
C ASN A 21 3.79 -15.42 -0.48
N ALA A 22 3.56 -15.17 0.82
CA ALA A 22 4.43 -14.34 1.63
C ALA A 22 5.27 -15.18 2.59
N ARG A 23 6.60 -15.19 2.41
CA ARG A 23 7.53 -15.64 3.46
C ARG A 23 7.66 -14.56 4.52
N LEU A 24 6.87 -14.61 5.58
CA LEU A 24 6.86 -13.60 6.64
C LEU A 24 7.89 -13.92 7.74
N THR A 25 8.65 -12.91 8.18
CA THR A 25 9.46 -12.99 9.41
C THR A 25 8.55 -12.95 10.64
N ASN A 26 9.11 -13.17 11.83
CA ASN A 26 8.32 -13.13 13.07
C ASN A 26 7.80 -11.70 13.33
N ASP A 27 8.65 -10.69 13.12
CA ASP A 27 8.27 -9.28 13.25
C ASP A 27 7.20 -8.87 12.22
N GLU A 28 7.37 -9.25 10.96
CA GLU A 28 6.36 -9.00 9.91
C GLU A 28 5.01 -9.65 10.25
N THR A 29 5.04 -10.85 10.85
CA THR A 29 3.83 -11.56 11.26
C THR A 29 3.12 -10.83 12.41
N THR A 30 3.86 -10.38 13.43
CA THR A 30 3.31 -9.60 14.54
C THR A 30 2.74 -8.27 14.05
N PHE A 31 3.47 -7.58 13.17
CA PHE A 31 3.02 -6.32 12.58
C PHE A 31 1.70 -6.49 11.83
N LEU A 32 1.60 -7.50 10.97
CA LEU A 32 0.38 -7.76 10.21
C LEU A 32 -0.80 -8.16 11.09
N ARG A 33 -0.54 -8.88 12.18
CA ARG A 33 -1.57 -9.17 13.18
C ARG A 33 -2.10 -7.89 13.80
N ASP A 34 -1.21 -7.03 14.32
CA ASP A 34 -1.61 -5.77 14.96
C ASP A 34 -2.34 -4.87 13.95
N PHE A 35 -1.89 -4.86 12.70
CA PHE A 35 -2.56 -4.16 11.61
C PHE A 35 -3.97 -4.68 11.37
N VAL A 36 -4.18 -5.99 11.28
CA VAL A 36 -5.52 -6.60 11.12
C VAL A 36 -6.41 -6.33 12.33
N ASP A 37 -5.89 -6.56 13.54
CA ASP A 37 -6.64 -6.42 14.79
C ASP A 37 -7.08 -4.96 15.04
N LYS A 38 -6.27 -3.98 14.61
CA LYS A 38 -6.59 -2.55 14.73
C LYS A 38 -7.11 -1.92 13.44
N TYR A 39 -7.29 -2.69 12.38
CA TYR A 39 -7.63 -2.14 11.07
C TYR A 39 -8.89 -1.28 11.10
N ASP A 40 -9.95 -1.78 11.75
CA ASP A 40 -11.25 -1.12 11.79
C ASP A 40 -11.20 0.21 12.57
N GLU A 41 -10.39 0.30 13.62
CA GLU A 41 -10.24 1.51 14.46
C GLU A 41 -9.25 2.51 13.87
N ASP A 42 -8.08 2.04 13.44
CA ASP A 42 -6.94 2.89 13.09
C ASP A 42 -6.83 3.18 11.59
N TYR A 43 -7.45 2.40 10.72
CA TYR A 43 -7.17 2.47 9.28
C TYR A 43 -8.41 2.59 8.42
N LYS A 44 -9.48 1.84 8.71
CA LYS A 44 -10.65 1.76 7.83
C LYS A 44 -11.25 3.12 7.50
N GLY A 45 -11.43 3.37 6.20
CA GLY A 45 -11.97 4.63 5.69
C GLY A 45 -10.99 5.81 5.73
N ARG A 46 -9.78 5.63 6.25
CA ARG A 46 -8.74 6.66 6.15
C ARG A 46 -8.24 6.78 4.73
N THR A 47 -7.92 8.00 4.36
CA THR A 47 -7.34 8.32 3.05
C THR A 47 -6.11 9.19 3.27
N GLU A 48 -5.02 8.84 2.61
CA GLU A 48 -3.80 9.63 2.57
C GLU A 48 -3.52 10.05 1.13
N THR A 49 -3.45 11.36 0.88
CA THR A 49 -3.06 11.90 -0.42
C THR A 49 -1.70 12.55 -0.33
N ARG A 50 -0.83 12.25 -1.31
CA ARG A 50 0.50 12.80 -1.43
C ARG A 50 0.69 13.30 -2.86
N THR A 51 1.16 14.52 -2.99
CA THR A 51 1.45 15.12 -4.29
C THR A 51 2.94 15.46 -4.35
N THR A 52 3.60 15.02 -5.42
CA THR A 52 5.00 15.34 -5.70
C THR A 52 5.10 15.98 -7.08
N SER A 53 6.13 16.80 -7.26
CA SER A 53 6.41 17.46 -8.54
C SER A 53 7.86 17.23 -8.91
N ARG A 54 8.13 16.78 -10.14
CA ARG A 54 9.48 16.57 -10.65
C ARG A 54 9.62 17.09 -12.07
N ASN A 55 10.82 17.57 -12.39
CA ASN A 55 11.18 17.99 -13.73
C ASN A 55 11.74 16.80 -14.51
N GLY A 56 11.25 16.59 -15.72
CA GLY A 56 11.74 15.58 -16.66
C GLY A 56 12.26 16.20 -17.95
N TRP A 57 12.89 15.37 -18.78
CA TRP A 57 13.36 15.75 -20.12
C TRP A 57 12.82 14.76 -21.15
N SER A 58 12.31 15.27 -22.26
CA SER A 58 11.85 14.50 -23.42
C SER A 58 12.50 15.07 -24.70
N SER A 59 12.27 14.44 -25.85
CA SER A 59 12.76 14.93 -27.14
C SER A 59 12.27 16.34 -27.48
N ASP A 60 11.09 16.73 -26.99
CA ASP A 60 10.50 18.07 -27.16
C ASP A 60 10.95 19.11 -26.11
N GLY A 61 11.74 18.71 -25.11
CA GLY A 61 12.30 19.62 -24.10
C GLY A 61 12.02 19.22 -22.66
N LYS A 62 12.17 20.19 -21.76
CA LYS A 62 11.96 20.02 -20.32
C LYS A 62 10.46 20.12 -20.01
N TYR A 63 9.93 19.14 -19.29
CA TYR A 63 8.56 19.16 -18.79
C TYR A 63 8.53 19.10 -17.26
N THR A 64 7.44 19.59 -16.67
CA THR A 64 7.17 19.42 -15.23
C THR A 64 6.05 18.40 -15.08
N ARG A 65 6.31 17.32 -14.35
CA ARG A 65 5.32 16.30 -14.00
C ARG A 65 4.88 16.48 -12.56
N GLN A 66 3.58 16.61 -12.35
CA GLN A 66 2.94 16.52 -11.05
C GLN A 66 2.34 15.12 -10.91
N GLU A 67 2.65 14.42 -9.82
CA GLU A 67 2.17 13.09 -9.51
C GLU A 67 1.40 13.14 -8.20
N THR A 68 0.18 12.63 -8.19
CA THR A 68 -0.67 12.52 -7.02
C THR A 68 -0.92 11.05 -6.75
N VAL A 69 -0.59 10.60 -5.54
CA VAL A 69 -0.90 9.26 -5.06
C VAL A 69 -1.91 9.40 -3.93
N THR A 70 -3.05 8.74 -4.07
CA THR A 70 -4.09 8.67 -3.05
C THR A 70 -4.25 7.24 -2.59
N ASP A 71 -3.96 6.99 -1.32
CA ASP A 71 -4.10 5.70 -0.68
C ASP A 71 -5.34 5.70 0.19
N THR A 72 -6.27 4.80 -0.10
CA THR A 72 -7.52 4.65 0.63
C THR A 72 -7.55 3.29 1.29
N PHE A 73 -7.70 3.28 2.61
CA PHE A 73 -7.94 2.06 3.37
C PHE A 73 -9.41 1.66 3.20
N THR A 74 -9.65 0.55 2.51
CA THR A 74 -10.99 0.10 2.11
C THR A 74 -11.78 -0.51 3.28
N ASP A 75 -13.08 -0.77 3.09
CA ASP A 75 -13.88 -1.48 4.09
C ASP A 75 -13.39 -2.91 4.34
N ASN A 76 -12.91 -3.58 3.28
CA ASN A 76 -12.18 -4.83 3.39
C ASN A 76 -10.71 -4.53 3.71
N ILE A 77 -10.07 -5.40 4.50
CA ILE A 77 -8.68 -5.20 4.90
C ILE A 77 -7.79 -5.15 3.66
N GLY A 78 -7.27 -3.97 3.37
CA GLY A 78 -6.49 -3.69 2.16
C GLY A 78 -6.25 -2.19 1.97
N ILE A 79 -5.50 -1.86 0.93
CA ILE A 79 -5.15 -0.49 0.58
C ILE A 79 -5.39 -0.31 -0.91
N ARG A 80 -6.26 0.62 -1.29
CA ARG A 80 -6.43 1.04 -2.68
C ARG A 80 -5.51 2.21 -2.94
N GLU A 81 -4.59 2.07 -3.88
CA GLU A 81 -3.69 3.13 -4.31
C GLU A 81 -4.14 3.62 -5.68
N ASP A 82 -4.54 4.88 -5.74
CA ASP A 82 -4.87 5.61 -6.96
C ASP A 82 -3.71 6.57 -7.29
N TYR A 83 -3.01 6.32 -8.39
CA TYR A 83 -1.95 7.15 -8.94
C TYR A 83 -2.48 7.98 -10.10
N GLU A 84 -2.19 9.26 -10.09
CA GLU A 84 -2.47 10.19 -11.18
C GLU A 84 -1.20 10.97 -11.49
N TYR A 85 -0.94 11.25 -12.77
CA TYR A 85 0.05 12.24 -13.16
C TYR A 85 -0.49 13.22 -14.18
N LYS A 86 0.06 14.43 -14.14
CA LYS A 86 -0.21 15.52 -15.05
C LYS A 86 1.09 16.24 -15.40
N ASP A 87 1.40 16.31 -16.69
CA ASP A 87 2.49 17.07 -17.26
C ASP A 87 2.00 18.45 -17.72
N ASP A 88 2.85 19.48 -17.62
CA ASP A 88 2.51 20.86 -18.05
C ASP A 88 2.23 20.95 -19.57
N ASP A 89 2.84 20.06 -20.36
CA ASP A 89 2.60 19.90 -21.80
C ASP A 89 1.27 19.18 -22.13
N GLY A 90 0.42 18.95 -21.12
CA GLY A 90 -0.95 18.44 -21.29
C GLY A 90 -1.10 16.91 -21.25
N GLN A 91 0.00 16.16 -21.18
CA GLN A 91 -0.06 14.71 -20.95
C GLN A 91 -0.56 14.40 -19.54
N ASN A 92 -1.42 13.40 -19.42
CA ASN A 92 -1.92 12.92 -18.15
C ASN A 92 -2.18 11.41 -18.22
N GLY A 93 -2.26 10.79 -17.07
CA GLY A 93 -2.65 9.40 -16.95
C GLY A 93 -2.97 9.06 -15.51
N SER A 94 -3.82 8.05 -15.34
CA SER A 94 -4.23 7.56 -14.03
C SER A 94 -4.18 6.04 -14.02
N SER A 95 -3.79 5.47 -12.89
CA SER A 95 -3.87 4.04 -12.63
C SER A 95 -4.33 3.80 -11.20
N SER A 96 -5.08 2.72 -11.00
CA SER A 96 -5.53 2.30 -9.68
C SER A 96 -5.09 0.87 -9.46
N ARG A 97 -4.58 0.56 -8.26
CA ARG A 97 -4.29 -0.81 -7.84
C ARG A 97 -4.82 -1.06 -6.44
N GLU A 98 -5.25 -2.29 -6.20
CA GLU A 98 -5.67 -2.73 -4.88
C GLU A 98 -4.59 -3.64 -4.28
N VAL A 99 -4.17 -3.31 -3.07
CA VAL A 99 -3.17 -4.03 -2.30
C VAL A 99 -3.89 -4.81 -1.21
N LYS A 100 -4.08 -6.11 -1.46
CA LYS A 100 -4.77 -7.05 -0.55
C LYS A 100 -3.82 -8.14 -0.02
N ASP A 101 -2.59 -8.16 -0.51
CA ASP A 101 -1.57 -9.12 -0.14
C ASP A 101 -0.74 -8.62 1.03
N ALA A 102 -0.36 -9.54 1.93
CA ALA A 102 0.48 -9.25 3.08
C ALA A 102 1.81 -8.56 2.70
N ARG A 103 2.44 -9.00 1.61
CA ARG A 103 3.69 -8.38 1.12
C ARG A 103 3.47 -6.96 0.60
N GLY A 104 2.36 -6.72 -0.08
CA GLY A 104 2.02 -5.40 -0.59
C GLY A 104 1.80 -4.41 0.54
N ILE A 105 1.05 -4.81 1.57
CA ILE A 105 0.81 -4.00 2.77
C ILE A 105 2.12 -3.69 3.49
N LEU A 106 2.97 -4.69 3.72
CA LEU A 106 4.28 -4.49 4.36
C LEU A 106 5.18 -3.53 3.57
N ASN A 107 5.26 -3.70 2.25
CA ASN A 107 6.04 -2.82 1.41
C ASN A 107 5.49 -1.38 1.43
N TRP A 108 4.17 -1.24 1.40
CA TRP A 108 3.52 0.07 1.50
C TRP A 108 3.90 0.82 2.77
N PHE A 109 3.90 0.16 3.93
CA PHE A 109 4.35 0.78 5.18
C PHE A 109 5.85 1.10 5.18
N ARG A 110 6.65 0.21 4.58
CA ARG A 110 8.11 0.37 4.50
C ARG A 110 8.54 1.53 3.60
N ASP A 111 7.87 1.75 2.49
CA ASP A 111 8.18 2.85 1.56
C ASP A 111 7.79 4.23 2.14
N ARG A 112 7.11 4.25 3.30
CA ARG A 112 6.55 5.45 3.93
C ARG A 112 7.11 5.73 5.32
N THR A 113 7.97 4.85 5.85
CA THR A 113 8.69 5.03 7.12
C THR A 113 10.13 5.43 6.84
#